data_AF-A0A2W6IFQ9-F1
#
_entry.id   AF-A0A2W6IFQ9-F1
#
_cell.length_a   1.000
_cell.length_b   1.000
_cell.length_c   1.000
_cell.angle_alpha   90.00
_cell.angle_beta   90.00
_cell.angle_gamma   90.00
#
_symmetry.space_group_name_H-M   'P 1'
#
loop_
_entity.id
_entity.type
_entity.pdbx_description
1 polymer ?
#
loop_
_entity_poly.entity_id
_entity_poly.type
_entity_poly.pdbx_seq_one_letter_code
_entity_poly.pdbx_strand_id
1 'polypeptide(L)'
;AGLHRYPYGREGGLMKLVAEVVGMGPERTLDGAIYLIDPVDPSSVFPEATALKRQCVIHGKPFISTVATARDWIEVERIHAGLAADAGADDLHAFEGQTLALIAHDAMKPAMLAFADEHFDVLARFGERVATGTTGQRLNELAWSRGWPSDTPWVTRYQSGPMGGDAQIADRVLEGRCQRAIFFEDPHVARQHEADIQLLERAVTTVTDQAVCITAPRVAARWAAAAALRA
;
A
#
# COMPACT_ATOMS: atom_id res chain seq x y z
N ALA A 1 -22.21 -12.82 -10.14
CA ALA A 1 -21.31 -13.77 -10.81
C ALA A 1 -20.51 -14.50 -9.73
N GLY A 2 -20.30 -15.83 -9.86
CA GLY A 2 -19.60 -16.64 -8.85
C GLY A 2 -18.08 -16.69 -9.03
N LEU A 3 -17.43 -17.67 -8.39
CA LEU A 3 -16.00 -17.94 -8.57
C LEU A 3 -15.74 -18.55 -9.96
N HIS A 4 -14.86 -17.91 -10.73
CA HIS A 4 -14.42 -18.38 -12.04
C HIS A 4 -12.97 -18.85 -11.97
N ARG A 5 -12.74 -20.12 -12.31
CA ARG A 5 -11.39 -20.70 -12.31
C ARG A 5 -10.67 -20.38 -13.61
N TYR A 6 -9.53 -19.71 -13.49
CA TYR A 6 -8.56 -19.52 -14.58
C TYR A 6 -7.59 -20.71 -14.66
N PRO A 7 -6.89 -20.91 -15.79
CA PRO A 7 -5.80 -21.89 -15.90
C PRO A 7 -4.71 -21.65 -14.85
N TYR A 8 -3.83 -22.64 -14.64
CA TYR A 8 -2.69 -22.44 -13.75
C TYR A 8 -1.76 -21.33 -14.28
N GLY A 9 -0.96 -20.71 -13.40
CA GLY A 9 -0.01 -19.67 -13.79
C GLY A 9 0.89 -20.08 -14.96
N ARG A 10 1.49 -21.28 -14.86
CA ARG A 10 2.31 -21.91 -15.92
C ARG A 10 1.57 -22.23 -17.23
N GLU A 11 0.25 -22.20 -17.22
CA GLU A 11 -0.63 -22.42 -18.38
C GLU A 11 -1.16 -21.10 -18.95
N GLY A 12 -0.58 -19.97 -18.54
CA GLY A 12 -0.98 -18.62 -18.98
C GLY A 12 -2.14 -18.02 -18.20
N GLY A 13 -2.53 -18.60 -17.05
CA GLY A 13 -3.58 -18.04 -16.19
C GLY A 13 -3.26 -16.61 -15.73
N LEU A 14 -2.01 -16.35 -15.37
CA LEU A 14 -1.57 -15.04 -14.91
C LEU A 14 -1.62 -13.99 -16.04
N MET A 15 -1.22 -14.37 -17.25
CA MET A 15 -1.34 -13.51 -18.45
C MET A 15 -2.79 -13.13 -18.73
N LYS A 16 -3.74 -14.04 -18.50
CA LYS A 16 -5.16 -13.73 -18.62
C LYS A 16 -5.59 -12.69 -17.57
N LEU A 17 -5.20 -12.86 -16.31
CA LEU A 17 -5.48 -11.88 -15.25
C LEU A 17 -4.93 -10.49 -15.60
N VAL A 18 -3.71 -10.41 -16.15
CA VAL A 18 -3.13 -9.15 -16.63
C VAL A 18 -4.04 -8.51 -17.70
N ALA A 19 -4.46 -9.29 -18.70
CA ALA A 19 -5.33 -8.79 -19.77
C ALA A 19 -6.71 -8.33 -19.27
N GLU A 20 -7.24 -8.98 -18.23
CA GLU A 20 -8.50 -8.60 -17.57
C GLU A 20 -8.37 -7.30 -16.78
N VAL A 21 -7.26 -7.10 -16.06
CA VAL A 21 -6.97 -5.85 -15.31
C VAL A 21 -6.83 -4.65 -16.26
N VAL A 22 -6.23 -4.84 -17.44
CA VAL A 22 -6.10 -3.79 -18.45
C VAL A 22 -7.45 -3.45 -19.11
N GLY A 23 -8.42 -4.36 -19.09
CA GLY A 23 -9.74 -4.14 -19.70
C GLY A 23 -9.71 -4.23 -21.23
N MET A 24 -8.95 -5.17 -21.80
CA MET A 24 -8.97 -5.43 -23.25
C MET A 24 -10.27 -6.15 -23.65
N GLY A 25 -11.39 -5.42 -23.71
CA GLY A 25 -12.70 -5.87 -24.20
C GLY A 25 -13.89 -5.43 -23.32
N PRO A 26 -15.11 -5.37 -23.87
CA PRO A 26 -16.31 -4.90 -23.15
C PRO A 26 -16.76 -5.79 -21.98
N GLU A 27 -16.27 -7.03 -21.89
CA GLU A 27 -16.63 -8.01 -20.85
C GLU A 27 -15.55 -8.22 -19.78
N ARG A 28 -14.40 -7.53 -19.88
CA ARG A 28 -13.23 -7.76 -19.02
C ARG A 28 -13.10 -6.69 -17.94
N THR A 29 -13.42 -7.02 -16.69
CA THR A 29 -13.73 -6.04 -15.64
C THR A 29 -13.12 -6.39 -14.27
N LEU A 30 -11.90 -6.93 -14.20
CA LEU A 30 -11.30 -7.15 -12.87
C LEU A 30 -11.00 -5.79 -12.21
N ASP A 31 -11.65 -5.52 -11.09
CA ASP A 31 -11.48 -4.27 -10.33
C ASP A 31 -10.16 -4.24 -9.56
N GLY A 32 -9.50 -5.39 -9.38
CA GLY A 32 -8.18 -5.52 -8.77
C GLY A 32 -7.74 -6.98 -8.64
N ALA A 33 -6.63 -7.21 -7.92
CA ALA A 33 -6.06 -8.53 -7.73
C ALA A 33 -5.59 -8.75 -6.29
N ILE A 34 -6.02 -9.86 -5.69
CA ILE A 34 -5.38 -10.45 -4.51
C ILE A 34 -4.41 -11.52 -5.03
N TYR A 35 -3.12 -11.22 -4.96
CA TYR A 35 -2.03 -12.06 -5.43
C TYR A 35 -1.03 -12.24 -4.29
N LEU A 36 -1.31 -13.20 -3.40
CA LEU A 36 -0.46 -13.44 -2.24
C LEU A 36 0.92 -13.92 -2.69
N ILE A 37 1.97 -13.20 -2.26
CA ILE A 37 3.36 -13.47 -2.64
C ILE A 37 4.01 -14.32 -1.55
N ASP A 38 4.61 -15.43 -1.94
CA ASP A 38 5.56 -16.15 -1.11
C ASP A 38 6.97 -15.58 -1.35
N PRO A 39 7.63 -14.98 -0.34
CA PRO A 39 8.95 -14.36 -0.48
C PRO A 39 10.09 -15.36 -0.70
N VAL A 40 9.87 -16.66 -0.51
CA VAL A 40 10.86 -17.72 -0.77
C VAL A 40 10.58 -18.51 -2.04
N ASP A 41 9.41 -18.33 -2.68
CA ASP A 41 9.09 -18.92 -3.99
C ASP A 41 9.46 -17.95 -5.14
N PRO A 42 10.46 -18.28 -5.98
CA PRO A 42 10.81 -17.47 -7.15
C PRO A 42 9.67 -17.33 -8.17
N SER A 43 8.68 -18.23 -8.17
CA SER A 43 7.53 -18.15 -9.07
C SER A 43 6.66 -16.91 -8.81
N SER A 44 6.70 -16.37 -7.59
CA SER A 44 5.99 -15.15 -7.19
C SER A 44 6.50 -13.88 -7.89
N VAL A 45 7.73 -13.90 -8.42
CA VAL A 45 8.40 -12.75 -9.07
C VAL A 45 8.63 -12.96 -10.57
N PHE A 46 7.92 -13.92 -11.18
CA PHE A 46 7.97 -14.11 -12.62
C PHE A 46 7.47 -12.87 -13.39
N PRO A 47 7.91 -12.68 -14.65
CA PRO A 47 7.58 -11.49 -15.43
C PRO A 47 6.08 -11.17 -15.49
N GLU A 48 5.23 -12.19 -15.51
CA GLU A 48 3.77 -12.06 -15.55
C GLU A 48 3.20 -11.52 -14.24
N ALA A 49 3.80 -11.85 -13.08
CA ALA A 49 3.42 -11.32 -11.77
C ALA A 49 3.80 -9.84 -11.65
N THR A 50 5.02 -9.50 -12.07
CA THR A 50 5.48 -8.11 -12.15
C THR A 50 4.62 -7.29 -13.11
N ALA A 51 4.21 -7.88 -14.24
CA ALA A 51 3.29 -7.25 -15.18
C ALA A 51 1.91 -7.02 -14.55
N LEU A 52 1.35 -7.99 -13.81
CA LEU A 52 0.06 -7.84 -13.11
C LEU A 52 0.09 -6.68 -12.13
N LYS A 53 1.10 -6.64 -11.24
CA LYS A 53 1.30 -5.53 -10.30
C LYS A 53 1.33 -4.20 -11.04
N ARG A 54 2.19 -4.10 -12.06
CA ARG A 54 2.36 -2.86 -12.83
C ARG A 54 1.06 -2.40 -13.46
N GLN A 55 0.28 -3.30 -14.06
CA GLN A 55 -1.02 -2.94 -14.65
C GLN A 55 -2.03 -2.50 -13.58
N CYS A 56 -2.07 -3.15 -12.42
CA CYS A 56 -2.90 -2.68 -11.31
C CYS A 56 -2.54 -1.25 -10.88
N VAL A 57 -1.24 -0.96 -10.69
CA VAL A 57 -0.77 0.39 -10.31
C VAL A 57 -1.11 1.42 -11.40
N ILE A 58 -0.82 1.13 -12.68
CA ILE A 58 -1.13 2.03 -13.80
C ILE A 58 -2.62 2.37 -13.88
N HIS A 59 -3.49 1.38 -13.68
CA HIS A 59 -4.93 1.55 -13.75
C HIS A 59 -5.57 2.00 -12.43
N GLY A 60 -4.77 2.21 -11.37
CA GLY A 60 -5.24 2.62 -10.05
C GLY A 60 -6.14 1.58 -9.38
N LYS A 61 -5.90 0.29 -9.66
CA LYS A 61 -6.60 -0.87 -9.12
C LYS A 61 -5.77 -1.50 -7.98
N PRO A 62 -6.40 -2.06 -6.93
CA PRO A 62 -5.67 -2.71 -5.85
C PRO A 62 -4.88 -3.92 -6.36
N PHE A 63 -3.60 -3.96 -5.99
CA PHE A 63 -2.76 -5.14 -6.04
C PHE A 63 -2.38 -5.49 -4.60
N ILE A 64 -2.90 -6.60 -4.12
CA ILE A 64 -2.83 -7.00 -2.71
C ILE A 64 -1.92 -8.22 -2.63
N SER A 65 -0.75 -8.05 -1.99
CA SER A 65 0.29 -9.07 -1.94
C SER A 65 0.46 -9.78 -0.60
N THR A 66 -0.18 -9.28 0.46
CA THR A 66 -0.06 -9.84 1.82
C THR A 66 -1.43 -10.24 2.38
N VAL A 67 -1.42 -11.18 3.34
CA VAL A 67 -2.63 -11.65 4.04
C VAL A 67 -3.26 -10.51 4.85
N ALA A 68 -2.45 -9.71 5.55
CA ALA A 68 -2.91 -8.53 6.27
C ALA A 68 -3.59 -7.52 5.35
N THR A 69 -2.99 -7.23 4.19
CA THR A 69 -3.60 -6.31 3.20
C THR A 69 -4.90 -6.89 2.66
N ALA A 70 -5.00 -8.21 2.46
CA ALA A 70 -6.24 -8.84 2.01
C ALA A 70 -7.35 -8.75 3.06
N ARG A 71 -7.04 -9.02 4.33
CA ARG A 71 -7.98 -8.86 5.45
C ARG A 71 -8.45 -7.41 5.58
N ASP A 72 -7.52 -6.46 5.56
CA ASP A 72 -7.79 -5.02 5.61
C ASP A 72 -8.67 -4.58 4.43
N TRP A 73 -8.34 -5.01 3.21
CA TRP A 73 -9.11 -4.63 2.02
C TRP A 73 -10.53 -5.22 2.01
N ILE A 74 -10.71 -6.45 2.46
CA ILE A 74 -12.04 -7.05 2.62
C ILE A 74 -12.87 -6.22 3.60
N GLU A 75 -12.29 -5.81 4.73
CA GLU A 75 -12.97 -4.93 5.69
C GLU A 75 -13.30 -3.56 5.07
N VAL A 76 -12.38 -2.95 4.32
CA VAL A 76 -12.63 -1.71 3.58
C VAL A 76 -13.87 -1.84 2.68
N GLU A 77 -13.97 -2.90 1.89
CA GLU A 77 -15.13 -3.13 1.02
C GLU A 77 -16.42 -3.40 1.81
N ARG A 78 -16.33 -4.10 2.95
CA ARG A 78 -17.49 -4.35 3.83
C ARG A 78 -18.05 -3.05 4.41
N ILE A 79 -17.18 -2.16 4.90
CA ILE A 79 -17.57 -0.86 5.45
C ILE A 79 -18.21 0.00 4.36
N HIS A 80 -17.65 0.05 3.15
CA HIS A 80 -18.26 0.75 2.02
C HIS A 80 -19.61 0.15 1.58
N ALA A 81 -19.84 -1.13 1.83
CA ALA A 81 -21.12 -1.79 1.62
C ALA A 81 -22.15 -1.57 2.75
N GLY A 82 -21.79 -0.80 3.80
CA GLY A 82 -22.65 -0.52 4.95
C GLY A 82 -22.81 -1.69 5.91
N LEU A 83 -21.90 -2.67 5.87
CA LEU A 83 -21.87 -3.77 6.83
C LEU A 83 -21.26 -3.30 8.16
N ALA A 84 -21.64 -3.97 9.24
CA ALA A 84 -21.01 -3.74 10.55
C ALA A 84 -19.52 -4.13 10.51
N ALA A 85 -18.72 -3.36 11.25
CA ALA A 85 -17.29 -3.58 11.40
C ALA A 85 -16.99 -5.02 11.82
N ASP A 86 -16.02 -5.65 11.18
CA ASP A 86 -15.59 -7.00 11.53
C ASP A 86 -14.61 -6.96 12.71
N ALA A 87 -14.96 -7.64 13.80
CA ALA A 87 -14.06 -7.86 14.93
C ALA A 87 -12.79 -8.62 14.50
N GLY A 88 -12.89 -9.43 13.45
CA GLY A 88 -11.75 -10.11 12.83
C GLY A 88 -10.76 -9.19 12.12
N ALA A 89 -11.00 -7.87 12.06
CA ALA A 89 -10.08 -6.87 11.53
C ALA A 89 -9.66 -5.81 12.56
N ASP A 90 -10.07 -5.93 13.83
CA ASP A 90 -9.78 -4.93 14.87
C ASP A 90 -8.27 -4.70 15.06
N ASP A 91 -7.47 -5.75 14.96
CA ASP A 91 -6.00 -5.69 15.04
C ASP A 91 -5.39 -4.80 13.96
N LEU A 92 -5.97 -4.77 12.76
CA LEU A 92 -5.51 -3.98 11.61
C LEU A 92 -5.95 -2.51 11.67
N HIS A 93 -6.96 -2.21 12.49
CA HIS A 93 -7.56 -0.88 12.66
C HIS A 93 -7.29 -0.24 14.04
N ALA A 94 -6.52 -0.88 14.91
CA ALA A 94 -6.04 -0.33 16.18
C ALA A 94 -4.88 0.67 15.96
N PHE A 95 -5.15 1.75 15.22
CA PHE A 95 -4.13 2.67 14.70
C PHE A 95 -3.25 3.29 15.80
N GLU A 96 -3.81 3.56 16.97
CA GLU A 96 -3.13 4.20 18.09
C GLU A 96 -1.93 3.38 18.61
N GLY A 97 -1.95 2.06 18.38
CA GLY A 97 -0.84 1.14 18.71
C GLY A 97 0.08 0.81 17.52
N GLN A 98 -0.15 1.42 16.36
CA GLN A 98 0.55 1.11 15.12
C GLN A 98 1.45 2.25 14.64
N THR A 99 2.45 1.86 13.85
CA THR A 99 3.33 2.74 13.09
C THR A 99 2.96 2.71 11.61
N LEU A 100 2.74 3.88 11.04
CA LEU A 100 2.45 4.10 9.61
C LEU A 100 3.68 4.65 8.87
N ALA A 101 4.11 3.97 7.83
CA ALA A 101 5.09 4.46 6.87
C ALA A 101 4.42 5.16 5.67
N LEU A 102 4.88 6.38 5.36
CA LEU A 102 4.47 7.19 4.21
C LEU A 102 5.65 7.39 3.26
N ILE A 103 5.60 6.74 2.10
CA ILE A 103 6.70 6.70 1.12
C ILE A 103 6.14 7.12 -0.25
N ALA A 104 6.90 7.92 -1.00
CA ALA A 104 6.48 8.35 -2.33
C ALA A 104 7.69 8.63 -3.22
N HIS A 105 7.63 8.12 -4.46
CA HIS A 105 8.53 8.55 -5.52
C HIS A 105 8.39 10.06 -5.78
N ASP A 106 9.41 10.69 -6.35
CA ASP A 106 9.44 12.15 -6.55
C ASP A 106 8.22 12.69 -7.29
N ALA A 107 7.81 12.02 -8.38
CA ALA A 107 6.61 12.37 -9.13
C ALA A 107 5.30 12.17 -8.34
N MET A 108 5.31 11.32 -7.32
CA MET A 108 4.13 10.96 -6.52
C MET A 108 4.03 11.75 -5.20
N LYS A 109 5.05 12.52 -4.83
CA LYS A 109 5.01 13.37 -3.62
C LYS A 109 3.85 14.36 -3.59
N PRO A 110 3.48 15.04 -4.69
CA PRO A 110 2.28 15.89 -4.70
C PRO A 110 1.00 15.12 -4.37
N ALA A 111 0.85 13.90 -4.92
CA ALA A 111 -0.30 13.04 -4.61
C ALA A 111 -0.28 12.56 -3.15
N MET A 112 0.89 12.26 -2.59
CA MET A 112 1.06 11.90 -1.17
C MET A 112 0.63 13.05 -0.25
N LEU A 113 0.99 14.29 -0.57
CA LEU A 113 0.59 15.45 0.23
C LEU A 113 -0.91 15.72 0.13
N ALA A 114 -1.50 15.64 -1.07
CA ALA A 114 -2.94 15.79 -1.24
C ALA A 114 -3.72 14.73 -0.45
N PHE A 115 -3.28 13.46 -0.51
CA PHE A 115 -3.84 12.37 0.28
C PHE A 115 -3.71 12.63 1.79
N ALA A 116 -2.54 13.07 2.24
CA ALA A 116 -2.29 13.34 3.65
C ALA A 116 -3.07 14.53 4.19
N ASP A 117 -3.32 15.54 3.36
CA ASP A 117 -4.14 16.70 3.71
C ASP A 117 -5.62 16.32 3.83
N GLU A 118 -6.16 15.62 2.83
CA GLU A 118 -7.55 15.18 2.78
C GLU A 118 -7.91 14.23 3.93
N HIS A 119 -6.99 13.33 4.29
CA HIS A 119 -7.23 12.30 5.31
C HIS A 119 -6.41 12.51 6.59
N PHE A 120 -6.00 13.75 6.87
CA PHE A 120 -5.10 14.09 7.98
C PHE A 120 -5.53 13.47 9.31
N ASP A 121 -6.82 13.56 9.64
CA ASP A 121 -7.34 13.10 10.94
C ASP A 121 -7.25 11.57 11.09
N VAL A 122 -7.46 10.82 10.01
CA VAL A 122 -7.28 9.36 10.00
C VAL A 122 -5.82 9.00 10.21
N LEU A 123 -4.91 9.68 9.51
CA LEU A 123 -3.46 9.43 9.61
C LEU A 123 -2.90 9.88 10.98
N ALA A 124 -3.50 10.90 11.60
CA ALA A 124 -3.11 11.40 12.91
C ALA A 124 -3.42 10.42 14.05
N ARG A 125 -4.35 9.46 13.85
CA ARG A 125 -4.67 8.41 14.83
C ARG A 125 -3.54 7.42 15.06
N PHE A 126 -2.61 7.29 14.11
CA PHE A 126 -1.48 6.38 14.27
C PHE A 126 -0.61 6.80 15.46
N GLY A 127 -0.17 5.82 16.26
CA GLY A 127 0.74 6.05 17.39
C GLY A 127 2.08 6.64 16.93
N GLU A 128 2.58 6.17 15.78
CA GLU A 128 3.79 6.70 15.15
C GLU A 128 3.57 6.85 13.63
N ARG A 129 4.18 7.87 13.04
CA ARG A 129 4.26 8.05 11.59
C ARG A 129 5.71 8.21 11.18
N VAL A 130 6.13 7.49 10.15
CA VAL A 130 7.49 7.52 9.62
C VAL A 130 7.46 7.80 8.12
N ALA A 131 8.47 8.51 7.61
CA ALA A 131 8.53 8.83 6.19
C ALA A 131 9.98 8.99 5.73
N THR A 132 10.25 8.75 4.45
CA THR A 132 11.59 8.93 3.88
C THR A 132 11.90 10.40 3.56
N GLY A 133 13.17 10.78 3.73
CA GLY A 133 13.82 12.03 3.38
C GLY A 133 12.91 13.25 3.14
N THR A 134 12.66 13.52 1.86
CA THR A 134 11.91 14.69 1.36
C THR A 134 10.40 14.52 1.46
N THR A 135 9.87 13.29 1.42
CA THR A 135 8.45 13.02 1.69
C THR A 135 8.11 13.44 3.11
N GLY A 136 8.89 12.99 4.09
CA GLY A 136 8.67 13.34 5.50
C GLY A 136 8.87 14.82 5.82
N GLN A 137 9.77 15.50 5.10
CA GLN A 137 9.90 16.96 5.23
C GLN A 137 8.60 17.67 4.84
N ARG A 138 8.07 17.38 3.65
CA ARG A 138 6.86 18.05 3.14
C ARG A 138 5.62 17.71 3.96
N LEU A 139 5.54 16.49 4.50
CA LEU A 139 4.45 16.08 5.40
C LEU A 139 4.48 16.85 6.73
N ASN A 140 5.66 17.11 7.28
CA ASN A 140 5.78 17.95 8.47
C ASN A 140 5.39 19.40 8.18
N GLU A 141 5.84 19.97 7.04
CA GLU A 141 5.44 21.31 6.60
C GLU A 141 3.91 21.43 6.44
N LEU A 142 3.27 20.42 5.85
CA LEU A 142 1.81 20.31 5.76
C LEU A 142 1.15 20.23 7.16
N ALA A 143 1.66 19.39 8.05
CA ALA A 143 1.09 19.26 9.38
C ALA A 143 1.15 20.58 10.16
N TRP A 144 2.26 21.32 10.06
CA TRP A 144 2.38 22.62 10.71
C TRP A 144 1.39 23.65 10.15
N SER A 145 1.12 23.65 8.84
CA SER A 145 0.09 24.52 8.25
C SER A 145 -1.32 24.15 8.69
N ARG A 146 -1.54 22.88 9.08
CA ARG A 146 -2.78 22.35 9.68
C ARG A 146 -2.89 22.62 11.20
N GLY A 147 -1.91 23.29 11.80
CA GLY A 147 -1.91 23.63 13.23
C GLY A 147 -1.23 22.60 14.13
N TRP A 148 -0.49 21.63 13.57
CA TRP A 148 0.38 20.76 14.34
C TRP A 148 1.53 21.56 14.96
N PRO A 149 1.97 21.27 16.20
CA PRO A 149 3.06 22.00 16.84
C PRO A 149 4.34 22.00 16.01
N SER A 150 4.93 23.18 15.76
CA SER A 150 6.13 23.31 14.92
C SER A 150 7.40 22.74 15.55
N ASP A 151 7.40 22.56 16.87
CA ASP A 151 8.50 21.98 17.65
C ASP A 151 8.47 20.45 17.69
N THR A 152 7.35 19.84 17.29
CA THR A 152 7.16 18.40 17.28
C THR A 152 6.92 17.91 15.86
N PRO A 153 7.75 17.02 15.30
CA PRO A 153 7.48 16.47 13.97
C PRO A 153 6.19 15.64 14.00
N TRP A 154 5.32 15.83 13.00
CA TRP A 154 4.17 14.96 12.79
C TRP A 154 4.59 13.58 12.29
N VAL A 155 5.65 13.51 11.48
CA VAL A 155 6.29 12.28 11.01
C VAL A 155 7.78 12.28 11.31
N THR A 156 8.29 11.14 11.80
CA THR A 156 9.71 10.87 11.97
C THR A 156 10.36 10.66 10.61
N ARG A 157 11.40 11.44 10.32
CA ARG A 157 12.10 11.41 9.03
C ARG A 157 13.24 10.41 9.05
N TYR A 158 13.19 9.46 8.11
CA TYR A 158 14.32 8.60 7.76
C TYR A 158 15.14 9.22 6.62
N GLN A 159 16.20 8.54 6.20
CA GLN A 159 16.98 8.96 5.03
C GLN A 159 16.09 9.00 3.78
N SER A 160 16.55 9.66 2.71
CA SER A 160 15.91 9.51 1.40
C SER A 160 16.07 8.06 0.91
N GLY A 161 15.16 7.61 0.03
CA GLY A 161 15.24 6.26 -0.56
C GLY A 161 16.64 5.93 -1.11
N PRO A 162 17.22 6.77 -2.00
CA PRO A 162 18.58 6.57 -2.52
C PRO A 162 19.71 6.52 -1.48
N MET A 163 19.47 7.04 -0.27
CA MET A 163 20.42 7.02 0.85
C MET A 163 20.14 5.90 1.85
N GLY A 164 19.24 4.96 1.52
CA GLY A 164 18.89 3.80 2.34
C GLY A 164 17.65 3.98 3.22
N GLY A 165 16.85 5.03 3.01
CA GLY A 165 15.62 5.26 3.79
C GLY A 165 14.60 4.13 3.70
N ASP A 166 14.46 3.54 2.51
CA ASP A 166 13.53 2.42 2.29
C ASP A 166 14.00 1.16 3.02
N ALA A 167 15.32 0.93 3.12
CA ALA A 167 15.88 -0.15 3.92
C ALA A 167 15.63 0.06 5.42
N GLN A 168 15.71 1.29 5.93
CA GLN A 168 15.41 1.59 7.33
C GLN A 168 13.95 1.31 7.69
N ILE A 169 13.01 1.59 6.77
CA ILE A 169 11.60 1.27 6.97
C ILE A 169 11.35 -0.24 6.83
N ALA A 170 11.96 -0.89 5.84
CA ALA A 170 11.87 -2.34 5.63
C ALA A 170 12.34 -3.12 6.86
N ASP A 171 13.42 -2.68 7.51
CA ASP A 171 13.90 -3.24 8.78
C ASP A 171 12.82 -3.16 9.87
N ARG A 172 12.18 -2.00 10.05
CA ARG A 172 11.08 -1.86 11.01
C ARG A 172 9.89 -2.74 10.71
N VAL A 173 9.55 -2.94 9.44
CA VAL A 173 8.49 -3.87 9.01
C VAL A 173 8.85 -5.29 9.45
N LEU A 174 10.07 -5.75 9.17
CA LEU A 174 10.55 -7.09 9.54
C LEU A 174 10.61 -7.30 11.06
N GLU A 175 10.88 -6.24 11.82
CA GLU A 175 10.90 -6.27 13.28
C GLU A 175 9.52 -6.09 13.92
N GLY A 176 8.45 -6.01 13.12
CA GLY A 176 7.08 -5.81 13.62
C GLY A 176 6.85 -4.43 14.26
N ARG A 177 7.71 -3.43 13.95
CA ARG A 177 7.63 -2.04 14.43
C ARG A 177 7.04 -1.08 13.39
N CYS A 178 6.53 -1.59 12.27
CA CYS A 178 5.81 -0.85 11.24
C CYS A 178 4.75 -1.76 10.62
N GLN A 179 3.48 -1.51 10.93
CA GLN A 179 2.36 -2.40 10.56
C GLN A 179 1.68 -1.97 9.26
N ARG A 180 1.87 -0.71 8.83
CA ARG A 180 1.25 -0.20 7.61
C ARG A 180 2.24 0.61 6.79
N ALA A 181 2.34 0.32 5.51
CA ALA A 181 3.09 1.09 4.54
C ALA A 181 2.17 1.59 3.43
N ILE A 182 2.13 2.91 3.22
CA ILE A 182 1.53 3.54 2.05
C ILE A 182 2.68 4.04 1.19
N PHE A 183 2.91 3.34 0.08
CA PHE A 183 4.01 3.64 -0.85
C PHE A 183 3.46 4.03 -2.22
N PHE A 184 3.39 5.32 -2.53
CA PHE A 184 3.00 5.76 -3.86
C PHE A 184 4.15 5.60 -4.87
N GLU A 185 4.05 4.51 -5.64
CA GLU A 185 4.97 4.14 -6.71
C GLU A 185 4.70 4.94 -7.99
N ASP A 186 5.77 5.35 -8.68
CA ASP A 186 5.68 5.91 -10.03
C ASP A 186 5.84 4.78 -11.07
N PRO A 187 4.77 4.41 -11.82
CA PRO A 187 4.83 3.32 -12.79
C PRO A 187 5.62 3.66 -14.07
N HIS A 188 6.05 4.92 -14.25
CA HIS A 188 6.74 5.40 -15.44
C HIS A 188 8.27 5.47 -15.27
N VAL A 189 8.80 5.44 -14.03
CA VAL A 189 10.24 5.53 -13.75
C VAL A 189 10.76 4.17 -13.29
N ALA A 190 10.94 3.26 -14.25
CA ALA A 190 11.13 1.83 -13.97
C ALA A 190 12.52 1.41 -13.47
N ARG A 191 13.59 2.21 -13.57
CA ARG A 191 14.97 1.68 -13.37
C ARG A 191 15.77 2.17 -12.17
N GLN A 192 15.49 3.36 -11.62
CA GLN A 192 16.31 3.92 -10.52
C GLN A 192 15.82 3.55 -9.12
N HIS A 193 14.56 3.11 -8.99
CA HIS A 193 13.91 2.83 -7.69
C HIS A 193 13.34 1.40 -7.59
N GLU A 194 13.60 0.54 -8.60
CA GLU A 194 13.04 -0.80 -8.65
C GLU A 194 13.54 -1.70 -7.50
N ALA A 195 14.81 -1.57 -7.14
CA ALA A 195 15.39 -2.28 -6.01
C ALA A 195 14.75 -1.85 -4.68
N ASP A 196 14.45 -0.56 -4.52
CA ASP A 196 13.85 -0.01 -3.30
C ASP A 196 12.40 -0.50 -3.13
N ILE A 197 11.62 -0.52 -4.22
CA ILE A 197 10.27 -1.11 -4.27
C ILE A 197 10.33 -2.58 -3.87
N GLN A 198 11.19 -3.37 -4.53
CA GLN A 198 11.30 -4.80 -4.25
C GLN A 198 11.73 -5.10 -2.82
N LEU A 199 12.56 -4.24 -2.22
CA LEU A 199 13.02 -4.40 -0.84
C LEU A 199 11.85 -4.26 0.15
N LEU A 200 11.05 -3.20 0.04
CA LEU A 200 9.90 -3.02 0.92
C LEU A 200 8.83 -4.08 0.67
N GLU A 201 8.57 -4.44 -0.59
CA GLU A 201 7.64 -5.51 -0.92
C GLU A 201 8.07 -6.86 -0.34
N ARG A 202 9.36 -7.18 -0.44
CA ARG A 202 9.92 -8.37 0.20
C ARG A 202 9.73 -8.33 1.72
N ALA A 203 9.92 -7.18 2.36
CA ALA A 203 9.72 -7.04 3.79
C ALA A 203 8.27 -7.31 4.19
N VAL A 204 7.29 -6.63 3.57
CA VAL A 204 5.87 -6.81 3.91
C VAL A 204 5.35 -8.22 3.58
N THR A 205 5.85 -8.84 2.51
CA THR A 205 5.49 -10.24 2.16
C THR A 205 6.14 -11.26 3.07
N THR A 206 7.28 -10.94 3.70
CA THR A 206 7.90 -11.78 4.73
C THR A 206 7.05 -11.82 6.01
N VAL A 207 6.47 -10.69 6.41
CA VAL A 207 5.56 -10.58 7.56
C VAL A 207 4.10 -10.48 7.11
N THR A 208 3.70 -11.36 6.20
CA THR A 208 2.45 -11.28 5.42
C THR A 208 1.18 -11.10 6.26
N ASP A 209 1.12 -11.68 7.47
CA ASP A 209 -0.04 -11.60 8.36
C ASP A 209 -0.09 -10.31 9.19
N GLN A 210 0.98 -9.52 9.21
CA GLN A 210 1.15 -8.37 10.12
C GLN A 210 1.24 -7.02 9.40
N ALA A 211 1.78 -7.00 8.17
CA ALA A 211 2.04 -5.76 7.45
C ALA A 211 1.04 -5.52 6.31
N VAL A 212 0.34 -4.39 6.38
CA VAL A 212 -0.50 -3.88 5.28
C VAL A 212 0.34 -3.01 4.36
N CYS A 213 0.24 -3.23 3.04
CA CYS A 213 0.93 -2.45 2.03
C CYS A 213 -0.07 -1.91 0.99
N ILE A 214 -0.08 -0.58 0.81
CA ILE A 214 -0.94 0.11 -0.15
C ILE A 214 -0.07 0.91 -1.11
N THR A 215 -0.18 0.62 -2.41
CA THR A 215 0.77 1.14 -3.41
C THR A 215 0.21 2.23 -4.33
N ALA A 216 -1.11 2.46 -4.33
CA ALA A 216 -1.78 3.35 -5.26
C ALA A 216 -2.63 4.43 -4.55
N PRO A 217 -2.61 5.70 -5.01
CA PRO A 217 -3.38 6.78 -4.38
C PRO A 217 -4.88 6.51 -4.26
N ARG A 218 -5.51 5.95 -5.30
CA ARG A 218 -6.96 5.64 -5.27
C ARG A 218 -7.31 4.57 -4.24
N VAL A 219 -6.43 3.59 -4.06
CA VAL A 219 -6.58 2.51 -3.08
C VAL A 219 -6.42 3.07 -1.67
N ALA A 220 -5.42 3.93 -1.46
CA ALA A 220 -5.21 4.61 -0.17
C ALA A 220 -6.37 5.52 0.20
N ALA A 221 -6.90 6.33 -0.72
CA ALA A 221 -8.06 7.18 -0.47
C ALA A 221 -9.30 6.35 -0.09
N ARG A 222 -9.55 5.25 -0.81
CA ARG A 222 -10.68 4.34 -0.51
C ARG A 222 -10.52 3.69 0.86
N TRP A 223 -9.31 3.26 1.20
CA TRP A 223 -8.98 2.74 2.53
C TRP A 223 -9.22 3.79 3.62
N ALA A 224 -8.69 5.01 3.45
CA ALA A 224 -8.81 6.07 4.45
C ALA A 224 -10.27 6.49 4.68
N ALA A 225 -11.08 6.54 3.61
CA ALA A 225 -12.52 6.76 3.72
C ALA A 225 -13.24 5.68 4.52
N ALA A 226 -12.91 4.39 4.29
CA ALA A 226 -13.47 3.30 5.11
C ALA A 226 -12.97 3.37 6.56
N ALA A 227 -11.70 3.68 6.79
CA ALA A 227 -11.13 3.82 8.12
C ALA A 227 -11.79 4.96 8.94
N ALA A 228 -12.22 6.03 8.26
CA ALA A 228 -13.01 7.10 8.88
C ALA A 228 -14.44 6.66 9.20
N LEU A 229 -15.07 5.88 8.32
CA LEU A 229 -16.44 5.37 8.51
C LEU A 229 -16.54 4.25 9.56
N ARG A 230 -15.46 3.46 9.73
CA ARG A 230 -15.38 2.37 10.71
C ARG A 230 -15.24 2.87 12.15
N ALA A 231 -14.73 4.10 12.31
CA ALA A 231 -14.35 4.70 13.59
C ALA A 231 -15.53 4.90 14.55
#